data_AF-A0A8B0SQ75-F1
#
_entry.id   AF-A0A8B0SQ75-F1
#
_cell.length_a   1.000
_cell.length_b   1.000
_cell.length_c   1.000
_cell.angle_alpha   90.00
_cell.angle_beta   90.00
_cell.angle_gamma   90.00
#
_symmetry.space_group_name_H-M   'P 1'
#
loop_
_entity.id
_entity.type
_entity.pdbx_description
1 polymer ?
#
loop_
_entity_poly.entity_id
_entity_poly.type
_entity_poly.pdbx_seq_one_letter_code
_entity_poly.pdbx_strand_id
1 'polypeptide(L)'
;MIEAFIDENLLTLKPTDDLDSAFAAYWDTRKQQAFDALCAEENVAPDALEQILKTYVFANRLPREEEIVEALTFKPKILERKGVIARVKDKITAFIETFVEQLS
;
A
#
# COMPACT_ATOMS: atom_id res chain seq x y z
N MET A 1 -21.81 -27.25 -12.66
CA MET A 1 -20.33 -27.11 -12.77
C MET A 1 -20.02 -25.83 -13.54
N ILE A 2 -20.14 -24.66 -12.94
CA ILE A 2 -19.30 -24.15 -11.85
C ILE A 2 -20.23 -23.85 -10.66
N GLU A 3 -20.58 -24.92 -9.96
CA GLU A 3 -21.09 -24.87 -8.60
C GLU A 3 -19.86 -24.90 -7.68
N ALA A 4 -19.93 -24.12 -6.60
CA ALA A 4 -18.94 -23.96 -5.53
C ALA A 4 -17.70 -23.13 -5.87
N PHE A 5 -17.62 -21.88 -5.37
CA PHE A 5 -16.50 -21.35 -4.54
C PHE A 5 -16.47 -19.82 -4.33
N ILE A 6 -17.58 -19.08 -4.46
CA ILE A 6 -17.64 -17.68 -3.97
C ILE A 6 -18.87 -17.49 -3.07
N ASP A 7 -19.16 -18.51 -2.28
CA ASP A 7 -20.15 -18.54 -1.23
C ASP A 7 -19.35 -18.97 0.00
N GLU A 8 -19.09 -18.04 0.94
CA GLU A 8 -18.65 -18.26 2.34
C GLU A 8 -17.98 -17.02 2.97
N ASN A 9 -17.78 -15.91 2.26
CA ASN A 9 -17.39 -14.62 2.91
C ASN A 9 -18.18 -13.38 2.47
N LEU A 10 -19.04 -13.48 1.46
CA LEU A 10 -19.84 -12.34 0.96
C LEU A 10 -21.23 -12.21 1.62
N LEU A 11 -21.67 -13.21 2.39
CA LEU A 11 -23.08 -13.35 2.82
C LEU A 11 -23.39 -12.94 4.27
N THR A 12 -22.49 -12.25 4.98
CA THR A 12 -22.79 -11.69 6.32
C THR A 12 -23.02 -10.19 6.35
N LEU A 13 -22.92 -9.48 5.23
CA LEU A 13 -23.15 -8.03 5.19
C LEU A 13 -24.61 -7.73 4.82
N LYS A 14 -25.40 -7.51 5.87
CA LYS A 14 -26.72 -6.89 5.86
C LYS A 14 -26.64 -5.45 5.28
N PRO A 15 -27.77 -4.89 4.82
CA PRO A 15 -27.85 -4.07 3.62
C PRO A 15 -27.13 -2.72 3.74
N THR A 16 -26.13 -2.56 2.87
CA THR A 16 -25.67 -1.33 2.20
C THR A 16 -25.09 -0.18 3.04
N ASP A 17 -25.42 -0.03 4.33
CA ASP A 17 -24.83 1.01 5.21
C ASP A 17 -23.63 0.46 6.03
N ASP A 18 -23.76 -0.77 6.55
CA ASP A 18 -22.67 -1.49 7.25
C ASP A 18 -21.60 -2.00 6.28
N LEU A 19 -21.96 -2.25 5.02
CA LEU A 19 -21.05 -2.79 4.02
C LEU A 19 -19.92 -1.79 3.75
N ASP A 20 -20.23 -0.53 3.43
CA ASP A 20 -19.24 0.52 3.21
C ASP A 20 -18.32 0.72 4.44
N SER A 21 -18.90 0.72 5.65
CA SER A 21 -18.12 0.86 6.89
C SER A 21 -17.25 -0.37 7.19
N ALA A 22 -17.72 -1.58 6.88
CA ALA A 22 -16.95 -2.81 6.99
C ALA A 22 -15.85 -2.90 5.92
N PHE A 23 -16.13 -2.44 4.70
CA PHE A 23 -15.13 -2.31 3.64
C PHE A 23 -14.07 -1.29 4.03
N ALA A 24 -14.44 -0.13 4.55
CA ALA A 24 -13.49 0.87 5.04
C ALA A 24 -12.60 0.31 6.17
N ALA A 25 -13.18 -0.39 7.15
CA ALA A 25 -12.42 -1.00 8.25
C ALA A 25 -11.50 -2.13 7.76
N TYR A 26 -11.97 -2.95 6.83
CA TYR A 26 -11.18 -4.01 6.20
C TYR A 26 -10.04 -3.43 5.36
N TRP A 27 -10.32 -2.38 4.59
CA TRP A 27 -9.35 -1.69 3.76
C TRP A 27 -8.30 -0.98 4.60
N ASP A 28 -8.70 -0.32 5.68
CA ASP A 28 -7.79 0.31 6.64
C ASP A 28 -6.87 -0.73 7.29
N THR A 29 -7.44 -1.87 7.74
CA THR A 29 -6.64 -2.97 8.30
C THR A 29 -5.65 -3.53 7.28
N ARG A 30 -6.07 -3.79 6.04
CA ARG A 30 -5.18 -4.31 4.99
C ARG A 30 -4.13 -3.31 4.57
N LYS A 31 -4.51 -2.03 4.46
CA LYS A 31 -3.60 -0.92 4.17
C LYS A 31 -2.54 -0.85 5.26
N GLN A 32 -2.93 -0.87 6.53
CA GLN A 32 -2.02 -0.84 7.67
C GLN A 32 -1.07 -2.06 7.68
N GLN A 33 -1.59 -3.26 7.41
CA GLN A 33 -0.78 -4.48 7.33
C GLN A 33 0.23 -4.45 6.18
N ALA A 34 -0.20 -4.05 4.98
CA ALA A 34 0.68 -3.95 3.82
C ALA A 34 1.71 -2.82 3.99
N PHE A 35 1.33 -1.74 4.66
CA PHE A 35 2.23 -0.64 5.02
C PHE A 35 3.30 -1.11 6.01
N ASP A 36 2.91 -1.78 7.10
CA ASP A 36 3.84 -2.30 8.10
C ASP A 36 4.77 -3.36 7.51
N ALA A 37 4.23 -4.27 6.67
CA ALA A 37 5.01 -5.26 5.95
C ALA A 37 6.04 -4.60 5.00
N LEU A 38 5.66 -3.58 4.24
CA LEU A 38 6.56 -2.86 3.34
C LEU A 38 7.66 -2.14 4.14
N CYS A 39 7.29 -1.48 5.23
CA CYS A 39 8.23 -0.84 6.15
C CYS A 39 9.23 -1.84 6.74
N ALA A 40 8.77 -3.01 7.19
CA ALA A 40 9.61 -4.03 7.78
C ALA A 40 10.50 -4.75 6.75
N GLU A 41 9.96 -5.13 5.59
CA GLU A 41 10.70 -5.85 4.54
C GLU A 41 11.79 -4.96 3.93
N GLU A 42 11.46 -3.71 3.60
CA GLU A 42 12.36 -2.82 2.89
C GLU A 42 13.08 -1.82 3.81
N ASN A 43 12.89 -1.92 5.13
CA ASN A 43 13.44 -1.01 6.15
C ASN A 43 13.10 0.47 5.85
N VAL A 44 11.88 0.71 5.37
CA VAL A 44 11.35 2.05 5.07
C VAL A 44 10.74 2.64 6.34
N ALA A 45 11.04 3.90 6.61
CA ALA A 45 10.47 4.65 7.72
C ALA A 45 8.96 4.84 7.48
N PRO A 46 8.10 4.47 8.45
CA PRO A 46 6.66 4.63 8.30
C PRO A 46 6.27 6.08 8.03
N ASP A 47 6.89 7.04 8.72
CA ASP A 47 6.64 8.47 8.48
C ASP A 47 6.88 8.88 7.01
N ALA A 48 7.98 8.40 6.43
CA ALA A 48 8.33 8.74 5.06
C ALA A 48 7.44 8.04 4.02
N LEU A 49 7.05 6.77 4.27
CA LEU A 49 6.06 6.09 3.43
C LEU A 49 4.70 6.81 3.48
N GLU A 50 4.30 7.30 4.65
CA GLU A 50 3.09 8.10 4.80
C GLU A 50 3.18 9.42 4.02
N GLN A 51 4.32 10.11 4.07
CA GLN A 51 4.58 11.32 3.27
C GLN A 51 4.47 11.04 1.76
N ILE A 52 4.99 9.90 1.31
CA ILE A 52 4.91 9.46 -0.09
C ILE A 52 3.45 9.25 -0.50
N LEU A 53 2.68 8.53 0.31
CA LEU A 53 1.26 8.27 0.04
C LEU A 53 0.45 9.57 0.05
N LYS A 54 0.67 10.45 1.03
CA LYS A 54 0.06 11.79 1.06
C LYS A 54 0.41 12.58 -0.20
N THR A 55 1.68 12.63 -0.56
CA THR A 55 2.14 13.32 -1.77
C THR A 55 1.48 12.75 -3.02
N TYR A 56 1.29 11.43 -3.10
CA TYR A 56 0.54 10.83 -4.18
C TYR A 56 -0.93 11.29 -4.17
N VAL A 57 -1.64 11.20 -3.05
CA VAL A 57 -3.06 11.62 -2.97
C VAL A 57 -3.24 13.12 -3.27
N PHE A 58 -2.32 13.97 -2.81
CA PHE A 58 -2.40 15.42 -3.00
C PHE A 58 -1.92 15.91 -4.36
N ALA A 59 -0.80 15.37 -4.85
CA ALA A 59 -0.14 15.83 -6.09
C ALA A 59 -0.35 14.88 -7.27
N ASN A 60 -1.07 13.77 -7.06
CA ASN A 60 -1.32 12.70 -8.03
C ASN A 60 -0.04 12.23 -8.74
N ARG A 61 1.06 12.17 -7.99
CA ARG A 61 2.40 11.87 -8.50
C ARG A 61 3.04 10.73 -7.71
N LEU A 62 3.69 9.81 -8.42
CA LEU A 62 4.47 8.74 -7.80
C LEU A 62 5.73 9.29 -7.10
N PRO A 63 6.20 8.63 -6.02
CA PRO A 63 7.43 9.00 -5.34
C PRO A 63 8.64 8.96 -6.27
N ARG A 64 9.58 9.89 -6.06
CA ARG A 64 10.87 9.88 -6.76
C ARG A 64 11.83 8.92 -6.10
N GLU A 65 12.81 8.48 -6.87
CA GLU A 65 13.91 7.62 -6.39
C GLU A 65 14.63 8.23 -5.17
N GLU A 66 14.79 9.56 -5.15
CA GLU A 66 15.40 10.27 -4.02
C GLU A 66 14.53 10.21 -2.76
N GLU A 67 13.23 10.44 -2.88
CA GLU A 67 12.30 10.40 -1.74
C GLU A 67 12.21 8.99 -1.15
N ILE A 68 12.25 7.97 -2.00
CA ILE A 68 12.31 6.57 -1.55
C ILE A 68 13.59 6.30 -0.77
N VAL A 69 14.73 6.88 -1.19
CA VAL A 69 16.01 6.72 -0.48
C VAL A 69 15.99 7.43 0.85
N GLU A 70 15.44 8.64 0.89
CA GLU A 70 15.26 9.38 2.13
C GLU A 70 14.26 8.67 3.06
N ALA A 71 13.32 7.92 2.48
CA ALA A 71 12.41 7.08 3.24
C ALA A 71 13.08 5.83 3.83
N LEU A 72 14.23 5.39 3.34
CA LEU A 72 14.94 4.25 3.94
C LEU A 72 15.55 4.67 5.28
N THR A 73 15.31 3.88 6.32
CA THR A 73 15.92 4.08 7.65
C THR A 73 17.42 3.81 7.65
N PHE A 74 17.92 3.15 6.60
CA PHE A 74 19.34 2.88 6.38
C PHE A 74 19.83 3.56 5.11
N LYS A 75 21.12 3.87 5.04
CA LYS A 75 21.76 4.35 3.80
C LYS A 75 22.26 3.17 2.98
N PRO A 76 21.55 2.74 1.91
CA PRO A 76 22.07 1.71 1.02
C PRO A 76 23.35 2.19 0.34
N LYS A 77 24.28 1.27 0.07
CA LYS A 77 25.49 1.57 -0.72
C LYS A 77 25.08 1.93 -2.14
N ILE A 78 25.84 2.83 -2.80
CA ILE A 78 25.56 3.34 -4.16
C ILE A 78 25.26 2.22 -5.17
N LEU A 79 25.96 1.08 -5.04
CA LEU A 79 25.83 -0.09 -5.91
C LEU A 79 24.46 -0.80 -5.76
N GLU A 80 23.94 -0.88 -4.54
CA GLU A 80 22.67 -1.58 -4.22
C GLU A 80 21.48 -0.63 -4.20
N ARG A 81 21.74 0.67 -4.04
CA ARG A 81 20.75 1.75 -3.98
C ARG A 81 19.74 1.66 -5.12
N LYS A 82 20.19 1.52 -6.37
CA LYS A 82 19.26 1.40 -7.52
C LYS A 82 18.34 0.19 -7.43
N GLY A 83 18.85 -0.95 -6.98
CA GLY A 83 18.06 -2.18 -6.85
C GLY A 83 17.02 -2.08 -5.75
N VAL A 84 17.42 -1.58 -4.58
CA VAL A 84 16.51 -1.33 -3.45
C VAL A 84 15.44 -0.32 -3.84
N ILE A 85 15.82 0.82 -4.43
CA ILE A 85 14.85 1.84 -4.88
C ILE A 85 13.84 1.25 -5.84
N ALA A 86 14.29 0.53 -6.87
CA ALA A 86 13.39 -0.04 -7.87
C ALA A 86 12.39 -1.01 -7.22
N ARG A 87 12.83 -1.85 -6.27
CA ARG A 87 11.97 -2.76 -5.51
C ARG A 87 10.97 -2.04 -4.63
N VAL A 88 11.44 -1.08 -3.83
CA VAL A 88 10.58 -0.29 -2.94
C VAL A 88 9.57 0.50 -3.75
N LYS A 89 10.01 1.13 -4.85
CA LYS A 89 9.14 1.87 -5.75
C LYS A 89 8.05 0.97 -6.31
N ASP A 90 8.41 -0.21 -6.81
CA ASP A 90 7.46 -1.17 -7.35
C ASP A 90 6.42 -1.59 -6.29
N LYS A 91 6.87 -1.91 -5.06
CA LYS A 91 5.97 -2.21 -3.93
C LYS A 91 5.04 -1.05 -3.58
N ILE A 92 5.58 0.18 -3.52
CA ILE A 92 4.78 1.37 -3.22
C ILE A 92 3.80 1.67 -4.35
N THR A 93 4.21 1.55 -5.60
CA THR A 93 3.34 1.74 -6.76
C THR A 93 2.23 0.69 -6.78
N ALA A 94 2.54 -0.58 -6.58
CA ALA A 94 1.55 -1.65 -6.46
C ALA A 94 0.58 -1.41 -5.28
N PHE A 95 1.09 -0.89 -4.16
CA PHE A 95 0.26 -0.49 -3.02
C PHE A 95 -0.66 0.67 -3.40
N ILE A 96 -0.15 1.71 -4.05
CA ILE A 96 -0.94 2.85 -4.49
C ILE A 96 -2.01 2.43 -5.50
N GLU A 97 -1.66 1.62 -6.50
CA GLU A 97 -2.60 1.07 -7.49
C GLU A 97 -3.69 0.24 -6.81
N THR A 98 -3.30 -0.57 -5.82
CA THR A 98 -4.24 -1.43 -5.09
C THR A 98 -5.14 -0.62 -4.17
N PHE A 99 -4.61 0.32 -3.38
CA PHE A 99 -5.32 0.96 -2.27
C PHE A 99 -5.87 2.36 -2.58
N VAL A 100 -5.24 3.09 -3.51
CA VAL A 100 -5.56 4.49 -3.82
C VAL A 100 -6.30 4.61 -5.16
N GLU A 101 -5.90 3.87 -6.19
CA GLU A 101 -6.58 3.90 -7.50
C GLU A 101 -7.93 3.18 -7.50
N GLN A 102 -8.10 2.11 -6.70
CA GLN A 102 -9.41 1.47 -6.49
C GLN A 102 -10.44 2.36 -5.79
N LEU A 103 -10.01 3.49 -5.23
CA LEU A 103 -10.84 4.47 -4.52
C LEU A 103 -11.15 5.73 -5.36
N SER A 104 -10.71 5.77 -6.63
CA SER A 104 -10.95 6.89 -7.57
C SER A 104 -12.10 6.62 -8.55
#